data_AF-A0A9W3JSB0-F1
#
_entry.id   AF-A0A9W3JSB0-F1
#
_cell.length_a   1.000
_cell.length_b   1.000
_cell.length_c   1.000
_cell.angle_alpha   90.00
_cell.angle_beta   90.00
_cell.angle_gamma   90.00
#
_symmetry.space_group_name_H-M   'P 1'
#
loop_
_entity.id
_entity.type
_entity.pdbx_description
1 polymer ?
#
loop_
_entity_poly.entity_id
_entity_poly.type
_entity_poly.pdbx_seq_one_letter_code
_entity_poly.pdbx_strand_id
1 'polypeptide(L)' 'MVVGVCTHPNYRGNGYASLILQKMIQDFTKEGRTLCLFYNNPAAGRIYKRLGFKDIGMWTMYR' A
#
# COMPACT_ATOMS: atom_id res chain seq x y z
N MET A 1 -2.85 -4.80 -8.60
CA MET A 1 -1.83 -3.78 -8.30
C MET A 1 -2.51 -2.62 -7.60
N VAL A 2 -2.00 -2.20 -6.44
CA VAL A 2 -2.54 -1.06 -5.68
C VAL A 2 -1.77 0.20 -6.06
N VAL A 3 -2.50 1.22 -6.50
CA VAL A 3 -1.96 2.54 -6.88
C VAL A 3 -2.85 3.65 -6.30
N GLY A 4 -2.30 4.85 -6.12
CA GLY A 4 -3.10 6.02 -5.74
C GLY A 4 -3.64 6.03 -4.31
N VAL A 5 -2.98 5.36 -3.35
CA VAL A 5 -3.38 5.42 -1.93
C VAL A 5 -3.10 6.81 -1.38
N CYS A 6 -4.15 7.58 -1.15
CA CYS A 6 -4.07 8.97 -0.72
C CYS A 6 -4.94 9.21 0.50
N THR A 7 -4.44 10.00 1.44
CA THR A 7 -5.23 10.57 2.54
C THR A 7 -5.07 12.08 2.49
N HIS A 8 -6.19 12.80 2.57
CA HIS A 8 -6.21 14.25 2.58
C HIS A 8 -5.25 14.80 3.66
N PRO A 9 -4.45 15.85 3.40
CA PRO A 9 -3.40 16.32 4.31
C PRO A 9 -3.85 16.52 5.76
N ASN A 10 -5.01 17.17 5.94
CA ASN A 10 -5.60 17.45 7.27
C ASN A 10 -6.02 16.20 8.06
N TYR A 11 -6.07 15.04 7.40
CA TYR A 11 -6.52 13.77 7.98
C TYR A 11 -5.40 12.72 8.03
N ARG A 12 -4.16 13.09 7.68
CA ARG A 12 -2.99 12.21 7.82
C ARG A 12 -2.66 11.99 9.30
N GLY A 13 -1.99 10.88 9.62
CA GLY A 13 -1.65 10.50 10.99
C GLY A 13 -2.75 9.71 11.71
N ASN A 14 -4.00 9.72 11.22
CA ASN A 14 -5.13 8.99 11.82
C ASN A 14 -5.24 7.51 11.39
N GLY A 15 -4.29 6.99 10.63
CA GLY A 15 -4.27 5.57 10.23
C GLY A 15 -5.24 5.17 9.11
N TYR A 16 -5.98 6.10 8.48
CA TYR A 16 -6.93 5.79 7.41
C TYR A 16 -6.35 4.95 6.26
N ALA A 17 -5.15 5.30 5.78
CA ALA A 17 -4.48 4.52 4.76
C ALA A 17 -4.21 3.07 5.20
N SER A 18 -3.84 2.86 6.47
CA SER A 18 -3.63 1.51 7.02
C SER A 18 -4.93 0.71 7.09
N LEU A 19 -6.04 1.34 7.51
CA LEU A 19 -7.35 0.69 7.60
C LEU A 19 -7.85 0.19 6.24
N ILE A 20 -7.79 1.07 5.23
CA ILE A 20 -8.22 0.71 3.87
C ILE A 20 -7.33 -0.40 3.31
N LEU A 21 -6.01 -0.31 3.49
CA LEU A 21 -5.08 -1.34 3.03
C LEU A 21 -5.32 -2.69 3.73
N GLN A 22 -5.56 -2.71 5.04
CA GLN A 22 -5.87 -3.94 5.76
C GLN A 22 -7.12 -4.61 5.24
N LYS A 23 -8.19 -3.83 5.02
CA LYS A 23 -9.43 -4.34 4.45
C LYS A 23 -9.20 -4.91 3.05
N MET A 24 -8.47 -4.19 2.21
CA MET A 24 -8.11 -4.61 0.87
C MET A 24 -7.30 -5.93 0.91
N ILE A 25 -6.26 -6.02 1.73
CA ILE A 25 -5.47 -7.26 1.89
C ILE A 25 -6.36 -8.43 2.28
N GLN A 26 -7.25 -8.26 3.25
CA GLN A 26 -8.16 -9.33 3.67
C GLN A 26 -9.07 -9.79 2.55
N ASP A 27 -9.66 -8.86 1.79
CA ASP A 27 -10.61 -9.19 0.73
C ASP A 27 -9.91 -9.91 -0.43
N PHE A 28 -8.76 -9.38 -0.90
CA PHE A 28 -8.01 -10.02 -1.99
C PHE A 28 -7.35 -11.34 -1.58
N THR A 29 -6.92 -11.47 -0.32
CA THR A 29 -6.36 -12.74 0.19
C THR A 29 -7.43 -13.82 0.24
N LYS A 30 -8.68 -13.48 0.60
CA LYS A 30 -9.82 -14.41 0.55
C LYS A 30 -10.13 -14.89 -0.86
N GLU A 31 -9.89 -14.05 -1.87
CA GLU A 31 -9.99 -14.42 -3.28
C GLU A 31 -8.78 -15.23 -3.81
N GLY A 32 -7.77 -15.52 -2.97
CA GLY A 32 -6.56 -16.21 -3.39
C GLY A 32 -5.62 -15.35 -4.25
N ARG A 33 -5.77 -14.01 -4.21
CA ARG A 33 -4.97 -13.06 -5.00
C ARG A 33 -3.85 -12.45 -4.16
N THR A 34 -2.71 -12.23 -4.81
CA THR A 34 -1.58 -11.52 -4.21
C THR A 34 -1.60 -10.05 -4.59
N LEU A 35 -1.43 -9.17 -3.60
CA LEU A 35 -1.34 -7.73 -3.82
C LEU A 35 0.12 -7.31 -4.04
N CYS A 36 0.32 -6.45 -5.04
CA CYS A 36 1.57 -5.73 -5.29
C CYS A 36 1.29 -4.24 -5.35
N LEU A 37 2.25 -3.42 -4.96
CA LEU A 37 2.14 -1.97 -4.93
C LEU A 37 3.45 -1.29 -5.30
N PHE A 38 3.35 -0.07 -5.82
CA PHE A 38 4.49 0.82 -6.02
C PHE A 38 4.39 2.01 -5.10
N TYR A 39 5.53 2.42 -4.54
CA TYR A 39 5.62 3.60 -3.70
C TYR A 39 6.95 4.32 -3.94
N ASN A 40 6.89 5.65 -3.97
CA ASN A 40 8.06 6.52 -3.95
C ASN A 40 8.17 7.28 -2.62
N ASN A 41 7.14 7.24 -1.78
CA ASN A 41 7.08 7.96 -0.51
C ASN A 41 7.57 7.06 0.65
N PRO A 42 8.68 7.41 1.33
CA PRO A 42 9.20 6.63 2.46
C PRO A 42 8.19 6.45 3.61
N ALA A 43 7.32 7.43 3.84
CA ALA A 43 6.28 7.33 4.86
C ALA A 43 5.24 6.25 4.53
N ALA A 44 4.89 6.12 3.24
CA ALA A 44 4.03 5.03 2.78
C ALA A 44 4.76 3.68 2.87
N GLY A 45 6.05 3.65 2.53
CA GLY A 45 6.90 2.46 2.68
C GLY A 45 6.87 1.85 4.09
N ARG A 46 6.93 2.69 5.14
CA ARG A 46 6.81 2.21 6.53
C ARG A 46 5.47 1.55 6.81
N ILE A 47 4.37 2.10 6.29
CA ILE A 47 3.03 1.51 6.44
C ILE A 47 2.98 0.14 5.77
N TYR A 48 3.45 0.04 4.52
CA TYR A 48 3.42 -1.21 3.77
C TYR A 48 4.26 -2.30 4.43
N LYS A 49 5.49 -1.99 4.87
CA LYS A 49 6.34 -2.95 5.59
C LYS A 49 5.69 -3.43 6.89
N ARG A 50 5.04 -2.55 7.64
CA ARG A 50 4.28 -2.91 8.85
C ARG A 50 3.08 -3.82 8.56
N LEU A 51 2.48 -3.69 7.38
CA LEU A 51 1.37 -4.55 6.93
C LEU A 51 1.83 -5.89 6.34
N GLY A 52 3.14 -6.16 6.28
CA GLY A 52 3.69 -7.43 5.79
C GLY A 52 4.10 -7.42 4.32
N PHE A 53 4.02 -6.28 3.62
CA PHE A 53 4.60 -6.17 2.27
C PHE A 53 6.13 -6.29 2.34
N LYS A 54 6.69 -6.96 1.34
CA LYS A 54 8.13 -7.13 1.16
C LYS A 54 8.58 -6.41 -0.10
N ASP A 55 9.82 -5.94 -0.09
CA ASP A 55 10.43 -5.35 -1.28
C ASP A 55 10.70 -6.49 -2.29
N ILE A 56 10.09 -6.41 -3.47
CA ILE A 56 10.16 -7.46 -4.51
C ILE A 56 11.02 -7.07 -5.72
N GLY A 57 11.51 -5.82 -5.77
CA GLY A 57 12.33 -5.30 -6.86
C GLY A 57 12.11 -3.81 -7.10
N MET A 58 12.99 -3.20 -7.90
CA MET A 58 12.84 -1.82 -8.36
C MET A 58 12.14 -1.81 -9.72
N TRP A 59 11.17 -0.93 -9.88
CA TRP A 59 10.41 -0.79 -11.10
C TRP A 59 10.53 0.65 -11.60
N THR A 60 10.78 0.79 -12.90
CA THR A 60 10.84 2.07 -13.60
C THR A 60 9.69 2.12 -14.59
N MET A 61 8.99 3.26 -14.67
CA MET A 61 8.09 3.50 -15.79
C MET A 61 8.93 4.01 -16.95
N TYR A 62 9.01 3.22 -18.03
CA TYR A 62 9.58 3.66 -19.29
C TYR A 62 8.54 4.53 -20.02
N ARG A 63 9.00 5.57 -20.72
CA ARG A 63 8.14 6.61 -21.30
C ARG A 63 8.27 6.63 -22.81
#